data_AF-A0A7W1FUI9-F1
#
_entry.id   AF-A0A7W1FUI9-F1
#
_cell.length_a   1.000
_cell.length_b   1.000
_cell.length_c   1.000
_cell.angle_alpha   90.00
_cell.angle_beta   90.00
_cell.angle_gamma   90.00
#
_symmetry.space_group_name_H-M   'P 1'
#
loop_
_entity.id
_entity.type
_entity.pdbx_description
1 polymer ?
#
loop_
_entity_poly.entity_id
_entity_poly.type
_entity_poly.pdbx_seq_one_letter_code
_entity_poly.pdbx_strand_id
1 'polypeptide(L)' 'MSGETLTLFEDAEAERVPPGYKQTEVGVIPEAWDVDTIGSLLDQKRLGGNYSNQPSETDNPLIKMTNPYSIS' A
#
# COMPACT_ATOMS: atom_id res chain seq x y z
N MET A 1 -30.93 -48.59 2.16
CA MET A 1 -29.55 -48.07 2.18
C MET A 1 -29.06 -48.01 0.75
N SER A 2 -29.11 -46.84 0.12
CA SER A 2 -28.49 -46.57 -1.17
C SER A 2 -27.98 -45.14 -1.08
N GLY A 3 -26.66 -45.01 -1.25
CA GLY A 3 -25.84 -43.92 -0.77
C GLY A 3 -26.30 -42.54 -1.23
N GLU A 4 -26.19 -41.60 -0.29
CA GLU A 4 -26.24 -40.17 -0.54
C GLU A 4 -25.24 -39.81 -1.63
N THR A 5 -25.76 -39.17 -2.68
CA THR A 5 -24.97 -38.47 -3.68
C THR A 5 -24.11 -37.45 -2.97
N LEU A 6 -22.79 -37.66 -3.01
CA LEU A 6 -21.77 -36.68 -2.64
C LEU A 6 -22.10 -35.36 -3.33
N THR A 7 -22.49 -34.37 -2.54
CA THR A 7 -22.58 -32.97 -2.91
C THR A 7 -21.16 -32.48 -3.22
N LEU A 8 -20.66 -32.78 -4.43
CA LEU A 8 -19.60 -31.99 -5.04
C LEU A 8 -20.12 -30.55 -5.09
N PHE A 9 -19.27 -29.59 -4.71
CA PHE A 9 -19.57 -28.18 -4.53
C PHE A 9 -20.23 -27.85 -3.18
N GLU A 10 -19.62 -28.37 -2.10
CA GLU A 10 -19.68 -27.70 -0.80
C GLU A 10 -19.14 -26.27 -0.94
N ASP A 11 -20.00 -25.33 -0.59
CA ASP A 11 -19.73 -23.92 -0.43
C ASP A 11 -18.44 -23.68 0.37
N ALA A 12 -17.41 -23.14 -0.28
CA ALA A 12 -16.40 -22.26 0.32
C ALA A 12 -15.35 -21.88 -0.74
N GLU A 13 -15.71 -20.95 -1.62
CA GLU A 13 -14.73 -19.98 -2.15
C GLU A 13 -14.41 -18.94 -1.05
N ALA A 14 -14.24 -19.42 0.18
CA ALA A 14 -13.65 -18.66 1.25
C ALA A 14 -12.17 -18.55 0.90
N GLU A 15 -11.80 -17.45 0.24
CA GLU A 15 -10.50 -16.78 0.27
C GLU A 15 -9.34 -17.67 0.79
N ARG A 16 -9.02 -18.74 0.04
CA ARG A 16 -7.93 -19.63 0.43
C ARG A 16 -6.63 -18.89 0.19
N VAL A 17 -5.99 -18.46 1.26
CA VAL A 17 -4.64 -17.90 1.22
C VAL A 17 -3.70 -18.95 0.61
N PRO A 18 -2.98 -18.66 -0.48
CA PRO A 18 -2.07 -19.62 -1.10
C PRO A 18 -0.94 -20.04 -0.13
N PRO A 19 -0.39 -21.26 -0.24
CA PRO A 19 0.77 -21.67 0.55
C PRO A 19 1.95 -20.69 0.40
N GLY A 20 2.60 -20.33 1.51
CA GLY A 20 3.68 -19.34 1.53
C GLY A 20 3.22 -17.89 1.63
N TYR A 21 1.91 -17.66 1.79
CA TYR A 21 1.30 -16.36 2.02
C TYR A 21 0.48 -16.36 3.31
N LYS A 22 0.24 -15.17 3.87
CA LYS A 22 -0.59 -14.93 5.05
C LYS A 22 -1.61 -13.83 4.77
N GLN A 23 -2.81 -13.98 5.33
CA GLN A 23 -3.80 -12.89 5.36
C GLN A 23 -3.40 -11.88 6.43
N THR A 24 -3.45 -10.59 6.10
CA THR A 24 -3.19 -9.48 7.02
C THR A 24 -4.27 -8.41 6.90
N GLU A 25 -4.23 -7.38 7.73
CA GLU A 25 -5.15 -6.24 7.66
C GLU A 25 -5.07 -5.45 6.33
N VAL A 26 -3.96 -5.58 5.60
CA VAL A 26 -3.74 -4.95 4.28
C VAL A 26 -3.92 -5.93 3.10
N GLY A 27 -4.36 -7.17 3.38
CA GLY A 27 -4.59 -8.22 2.40
C GLY A 27 -3.58 -9.37 2.46
N VAL A 28 -3.53 -10.18 1.39
CA VAL A 28 -2.63 -11.35 1.27
C VAL A 28 -1.20 -10.88 0.94
N ILE A 29 -0.23 -11.24 1.76
CA ILE A 29 1.20 -10.96 1.55
C ILE A 29 2.04 -12.23 1.78
N PRO A 30 3.31 -12.29 1.32
CA PRO A 30 4.20 -13.41 1.62
C PRO A 30 4.37 -13.63 3.13
N GLU A 31 4.49 -14.89 3.57
CA GLU A 31 4.70 -15.23 4.99
C GLU A 31 5.92 -14.51 5.61
N ALA A 32 6.97 -14.35 4.82
CA ALA A 32 8.24 -13.73 5.22
C ALA A 32 8.20 -12.20 5.36
N TRP A 33 7.11 -11.55 4.99
CA TRP A 33 6.98 -10.08 5.06
C TRP A 33 6.25 -9.65 6.32
N ASP A 34 6.68 -8.56 6.94
CA ASP A 34 5.98 -7.96 8.08
C ASP A 34 5.14 -6.76 7.64
N VAL A 35 4.09 -6.47 8.42
CA VAL A 35 3.24 -5.28 8.23
C VAL A 35 3.63 -4.25 9.27
N ASP A 36 4.12 -3.12 8.79
CA ASP A 36 4.57 -2.00 9.60
C ASP A 36 3.93 -0.70 9.12
N THR A 37 3.84 0.27 10.03
CA THR A 37 3.47 1.62 9.63
C THR A 37 4.70 2.37 9.12
N ILE A 38 4.54 3.29 8.18
CA ILE A 38 5.62 4.21 7.77
C ILE A 38 6.14 5.01 8.99
N GLY A 39 5.37 5.10 10.08
CA GLY A 39 5.80 5.65 11.36
C GLY A 39 6.87 4.87 12.09
N SER A 40 6.79 3.55 12.11
CA SER A 40 7.75 2.73 12.83
C SER A 40 9.11 2.65 12.13
N LEU A 41 9.14 2.89 10.81
CA LEU A 41 10.33 2.70 9.97
C LEU A 41 11.19 3.96 9.73
N LEU A 42 10.70 5.14 10.09
CA LEU A 42 11.38 6.41 9.80
C LEU A 42 11.93 7.06 11.07
N ASP A 43 13.23 7.41 11.06
CA ASP A 43 13.86 8.16 12.15
C ASP A 43 13.22 9.55 12.34
N GLN A 44 12.87 10.21 11.23
CA GLN A 44 12.26 11.54 11.23
C GLN A 44 11.27 11.71 10.07
N LYS A 45 10.21 12.48 10.33
CA LYS A 45 9.20 12.86 9.34
C LYS A 45 9.08 14.38 9.30
N ARG A 46 9.11 14.97 8.11
CA ARG A 46 8.94 16.41 7.92
C ARG A 46 8.09 16.66 6.69
N LEU A 47 7.14 17.59 6.80
CA LEU A 47 6.45 18.12 5.63
C LEU A 47 7.38 19.08 4.89
N GLY A 48 7.26 19.13 3.56
CA GLY A 48 7.92 20.14 2.74
C GLY A 48 7.41 21.55 3.09
N GLY A 49 8.29 22.54 2.99
CA GLY A 49 7.92 23.94 3.16
C GLY A 49 7.22 24.50 1.91
N ASN A 50 6.39 25.53 2.10
CA ASN A 50 5.91 26.35 0.99
C ASN A 50 6.90 27.49 0.74
N TYR A 51 7.49 27.51 -0.44
CA TYR A 51 8.49 28.51 -0.84
C TYR A 51 7.95 29.31 -2.02
N SER A 52 8.07 30.64 -1.99
CA SER A 52 7.73 31.49 -3.14
C SER A 52 8.59 31.17 -4.36
N ASN A 53 8.05 31.31 -5.57
CA ASN A 53 8.88 31.25 -6.77
C ASN A 53 9.77 32.48 -6.80
N GLN A 54 11.07 32.27 -6.97
CA GLN A 54 12.04 33.33 -7.20
C GLN A 54 12.85 32.97 -8.46
N PRO A 55 13.11 33.92 -9.35
CA PRO A 55 13.88 33.67 -10.57
C PRO A 55 15.39 33.65 -10.31
N SER A 56 15.85 34.08 -9.12
CA SER A 56 17.25 34.05 -8.73
C SER A 56 17.69 32.62 -8.40
N GLU A 57 18.84 32.21 -8.92
CA GLU A 57 19.48 30.98 -8.51
C GLU A 57 19.82 31.02 -7.01
N THR A 58 19.64 29.89 -6.35
CA THR A 58 20.00 29.68 -4.95
C THR A 58 21.02 28.56 -4.85
N ASP A 59 21.89 28.61 -3.84
CA ASP A 59 22.92 27.57 -3.63
C ASP A 59 22.33 26.16 -3.45
N ASN A 60 21.10 26.07 -2.93
CA ASN A 60 20.37 24.82 -2.74
C ASN A 60 19.28 24.63 -3.81
N PRO A 61 19.13 23.43 -4.38
CA PRO A 61 18.07 23.15 -5.34
C PRO A 61 16.70 23.20 -4.67
N LEU A 62 15.74 23.84 -5.35
CA LEU A 62 14.36 23.95 -4.88
C LEU A 62 13.46 23.04 -5.71
N ILE A 63 12.98 21.96 -5.09
CA ILE A 63 12.02 21.03 -5.71
C ILE A 63 10.61 21.47 -5.34
N LYS A 64 9.78 21.76 -6.35
CA LYS A 64 8.36 22.12 -6.18
C LYS A 64 7.48 21.14 -6.92
N MET A 65 6.34 20.83 -6.32
CA MET A 65 5.26 20.12 -7.00
C MET A 65 4.30 21.17 -7.57
N THR A 66 4.25 21.29 -8.89
CA THR A 66 3.22 22.09 -9.57
C THR A 66 1.90 21.33 -9.50
N ASN A 67 0.79 22.00 -9.17
CA ASN A 67 -0.53 21.39 -9.25
C ASN A 67 -0.82 21.00 -10.71
N PRO A 68 -0.99 19.70 -11.03
CA PRO A 68 -1.21 19.28 -12.42
C PRO A 68 -2.57 19.72 -12.99
N TYR A 69 -3.48 20.21 -12.14
CA TYR A 69 -4.83 20.63 -12.55
C TYR A 69 -4.99 22.14 -12.73
N SER A 70 -3.92 22.93 -12.61
CA SER A 70 -3.97 24.37 -12.87
C SER A 70 -3.88 24.63 -14.38
N ILE A 71 -4.97 24.34 -15.10
CA ILE A 71 -5.22 24.83 -16.45
C ILE A 71 -6.23 25.97 -16.28
N SER A 72 -5.79 27.20 -16.58
CA SER A 72 -6.63 28.41 -16.60
C SER A 72 -7.59 28.40 -17.77
#